data_AF-A0A937ZX07-F1
#
_entry.id   AF-A0A937ZX07-F1
#
_cell.length_a   1.000
_cell.length_b   1.000
_cell.length_c   1.000
_cell.angle_alpha   90.00
_cell.angle_beta   90.00
_cell.angle_gamma   90.00
#
_symmetry.space_group_name_H-M   'P 1'
#
loop_
_entity.id
_entity.type
_entity.pdbx_description
1 polymer ?
#
loop_
_entity_poly.entity_id
_entity_poly.type
_entity_poly.pdbx_seq_one_letter_code
_entity_poly.pdbx_strand_id
1 'polypeptide(L)'
;PPPAYDGHHVQVYVADFSGPHRRLLERGLVSEESDQHQYRFQSIVDPADGRALFEVEHEVRSMRHLLYARPLVNRNPAQSDMAYVQGHDELVV
;
A
#
# COMPACT_ATOMS: atom_id res chain seq x y z
N PRO A 1 -23.12 13.72 2.08
CA PRO A 1 -22.30 12.52 2.41
C PRO A 1 -21.22 12.36 1.35
N PRO A 2 -20.03 11.83 1.67
CA PRO A 2 -19.05 11.51 0.64
C PRO A 2 -19.58 10.44 -0.33
N PRO A 3 -19.05 10.36 -1.57
CA PRO A 3 -19.35 9.26 -2.49
C PRO A 3 -19.02 7.90 -1.86
N ALA A 4 -19.66 6.84 -2.38
CA ALA A 4 -19.30 5.48 -2.02
C ALA A 4 -17.86 5.18 -2.46
N TYR A 5 -17.19 4.32 -1.70
CA TYR A 5 -15.88 3.80 -2.07
C TYR A 5 -15.96 3.07 -3.42
N ASP A 6 -15.03 3.36 -4.31
CA ASP A 6 -15.04 2.93 -5.71
C ASP A 6 -13.92 1.94 -6.05
N GLY A 7 -13.16 1.49 -5.05
CA GLY A 7 -12.05 0.55 -5.24
C GLY A 7 -10.69 1.18 -5.49
N HIS A 8 -10.58 2.51 -5.58
CA HIS A 8 -9.29 3.17 -5.74
C HIS A 8 -8.53 3.23 -4.42
N HIS A 9 -7.24 2.93 -4.46
CA HIS A 9 -6.40 2.92 -3.27
C HIS A 9 -5.27 3.93 -3.37
N VAL A 10 -4.71 4.27 -2.21
CA VAL A 10 -3.45 4.99 -2.07
C VAL A 10 -2.36 3.98 -1.71
N GLN A 11 -1.23 4.02 -2.40
CA GLN A 11 -0.06 3.24 -2.01
C GLN A 11 0.93 4.14 -1.26
N VAL A 12 1.44 3.65 -0.13
CA VAL A 12 2.45 4.35 0.67
C VAL A 12 3.61 3.42 1.04
N TYR A 13 4.82 3.98 1.10
CA TYR A 13 5.99 3.31 1.65
C TYR A 13 6.30 3.83 3.04
N VAL A 14 6.56 2.94 4.00
CA VAL A 14 6.90 3.30 5.38
C VAL A 14 8.20 2.64 5.84
N ALA A 15 8.98 3.37 6.64
CA ALA A 15 10.21 2.87 7.25
C ALA A 15 9.91 1.94 8.43
N ASP A 16 9.03 2.36 9.33
CA ASP A 16 8.46 1.51 10.38
C ASP A 16 7.27 0.74 9.82
N PHE A 17 7.54 -0.43 9.25
CA PHE A 17 6.50 -1.27 8.65
C PHE A 17 5.66 -2.03 9.70
N SER A 18 6.29 -2.43 10.81
CA SER A 18 5.65 -3.30 11.80
C SER A 18 4.87 -2.54 12.88
N GLY A 19 5.23 -1.29 13.19
CA GLY A 19 4.56 -0.49 14.21
C GLY A 19 3.09 -0.19 13.85
N PRO A 20 2.81 0.47 12.71
CA PRO A 20 1.45 0.75 12.26
C PRO A 20 0.65 -0.52 12.00
N HIS A 21 1.26 -1.54 11.38
CA HIS A 21 0.64 -2.84 11.13
C HIS A 21 0.07 -3.46 12.41
N ARG A 22 0.87 -3.55 13.47
CA ARG A 22 0.43 -4.11 14.76
C ARG A 22 -0.76 -3.36 15.35
N ARG A 23 -0.74 -2.02 15.30
CA ARG A 23 -1.83 -1.18 15.81
C ARG A 23 -3.12 -1.37 15.00
N LEU A 24 -3.01 -1.56 13.69
CA LEU A 24 -4.15 -1.85 12.83
C LEU A 24 -4.69 -3.26 13.12
N LEU A 25 -3.81 -4.24 13.30
CA LEU A 25 -4.17 -5.62 13.63
C LEU A 25 -4.89 -5.72 14.98
N GLU A 26 -4.38 -5.05 16.01
CA GLU A 26 -5.01 -4.94 17.34
C GLU A 26 -6.43 -4.35 17.28
N ARG A 27 -6.71 -3.54 16.26
CA ARG A 27 -8.01 -2.91 16.02
C ARG A 27 -8.88 -3.66 15.01
N GLY A 28 -8.40 -4.76 14.43
CA GLY A 28 -9.12 -5.53 13.40
C GLY A 28 -9.32 -4.76 12.09
N LEU A 29 -8.41 -3.85 11.75
CA LEU A 29 -8.54 -2.97 10.57
C LEU A 29 -7.76 -3.45 9.34
N VAL A 30 -6.86 -4.43 9.50
CA VAL A 30 -6.13 -5.02 8.37
C VAL A 30 -7.13 -5.81 7.51
N SER A 31 -7.23 -5.44 6.23
CA SER A 31 -8.11 -6.11 5.26
C SER A 31 -7.39 -7.21 4.47
N GLU A 32 -6.08 -7.07 4.29
CA GLU A 32 -5.26 -8.05 3.56
C GLU A 32 -3.82 -8.04 4.06
N GLU A 33 -3.21 -9.21 4.15
CA GLU A 33 -1.76 -9.40 4.31
C GLU A 33 -1.25 -10.17 3.08
N SER A 34 -0.60 -9.48 2.15
CA SER A 34 -0.16 -10.08 0.88
C SER A 34 1.15 -10.85 1.05
N ASP A 35 2.13 -10.24 1.73
CA ASP A 35 3.45 -10.82 2.04
C ASP A 35 4.15 -10.09 3.21
N GLN A 36 5.41 -10.44 3.51
CA GLN A 36 6.20 -9.84 4.60
C GLN A 36 6.58 -8.36 4.41
N HIS A 37 6.20 -7.75 3.28
CA HIS A 37 6.51 -6.39 2.86
C HIS A 37 5.27 -5.60 2.41
N GLN A 38 4.08 -6.19 2.42
CA GLN A 38 2.84 -5.53 2.03
C GLN A 38 1.61 -5.95 2.86
N TYR A 39 0.82 -4.98 3.29
CA TYR A 39 -0.52 -5.18 3.84
C TYR A 39 -1.49 -4.09 3.37
N ARG A 40 -2.79 -4.30 3.54
CA ARG A 40 -3.85 -3.35 3.20
C ARG A 40 -4.76 -3.06 4.39
N PHE A 41 -5.32 -1.86 4.44
CA PHE A 41 -6.45 -1.49 5.29
C PHE A 41 -7.36 -0.49 4.57
N GLN A 42 -8.65 -0.48 4.90
CA GLN A 42 -9.65 0.29 4.14
C GLN A 42 -10.43 1.30 4.98
N SER A 43 -10.75 0.95 6.22
CA SER A 43 -11.49 1.84 7.13
C SER A 43 -10.54 2.81 7.82
N ILE A 44 -10.75 4.11 7.57
CA ILE A 44 -10.10 5.19 8.33
C ILE A 44 -10.97 5.48 9.55
N VAL A 45 -10.39 5.26 10.73
CA VAL A 45 -11.09 5.44 12.01
C VAL A 45 -10.45 6.54 12.83
N ASP A 46 -11.24 7.16 13.70
CA ASP A 46 -10.72 8.01 14.77
C ASP A 46 -9.95 7.12 15.77
N PRO A 47 -8.65 7.39 16.02
CA PRO A 47 -7.87 6.56 16.93
C PRO A 47 -8.36 6.57 18.38
N ALA A 48 -9.11 7.59 18.80
CA ALA A 48 -9.58 7.76 20.17
C ALA A 48 -10.74 6.82 20.53
N ASP A 49 -11.69 6.63 19.60
CA ASP A 49 -12.92 5.88 19.85
C ASP A 49 -13.19 4.75 18.83
N GLY A 50 -12.40 4.64 17.76
CA GLY A 50 -12.56 3.65 16.70
C GLY A 50 -13.71 3.95 15.73
N ARG A 51 -14.34 5.11 15.83
CA ARG A 51 -15.43 5.51 14.94
C ARG A 51 -14.95 5.63 13.50
N ALA A 52 -15.66 4.99 12.58
CA ALA A 52 -15.39 5.13 11.15
C ALA A 52 -15.59 6.58 10.68
N LEU A 53 -14.59 7.12 10.00
CA LEU A 53 -14.57 8.48 9.46
C LEU A 53 -14.69 8.48 7.95
N PHE A 54 -14.00 7.56 7.28
CA PHE A 54 -13.92 7.49 5.83
C PHE A 54 -13.51 6.10 5.37
N GLU A 55 -13.79 5.79 4.10
CA GLU A 55 -13.42 4.52 3.47
C GLU A 55 -12.56 4.79 2.25
N VAL A 56 -11.29 4.38 2.34
CA VAL A 56 -10.32 4.43 1.24
C VAL A 56 -9.23 3.43 1.54
N GLU A 57 -8.94 2.57 0.58
CA GLU A 57 -7.93 1.57 0.76
C GLU A 57 -6.52 2.18 0.72
N HIS A 58 -5.70 1.71 1.64
CA HIS A 58 -4.28 1.99 1.70
C HIS A 58 -3.54 0.68 1.50
N GLU A 59 -2.75 0.61 0.44
CA GLU A 59 -1.72 -0.40 0.25
C GLU A 59 -0.44 0.10 0.92
N VAL A 60 -0.06 -0.52 2.03
CA VAL A 60 1.15 -0.14 2.76
C VAL A 60 2.27 -1.10 2.40
N ARG A 61 3.37 -0.54 1.92
CA ARG A 61 4.58 -1.27 1.58
C ARG A 61 5.74 -0.89 2.49
N SER A 62 6.56 -1.88 2.81
CA SER A 62 7.85 -1.67 3.46
C SER A 62 8.83 -0.98 2.48
N MET A 63 9.78 -0.18 2.99
CA MET A 63 10.91 0.28 2.18
C MET A 63 11.82 -0.86 1.66
N ARG A 64 11.63 -2.09 2.15
CA ARG A 64 12.30 -3.30 1.64
C ARG A 64 11.51 -4.02 0.53
N HIS A 65 10.32 -3.52 0.20
CA HIS A 65 9.54 -4.05 -0.92
C HIS A 65 10.31 -3.86 -2.23
N LEU A 66 10.23 -4.84 -3.14
CA LEU A 66 11.01 -4.85 -4.39
C LEU A 66 10.82 -3.57 -5.21
N LEU A 67 9.60 -3.03 -5.23
CA LEU A 67 9.25 -1.80 -5.96
C LEU A 67 9.56 -0.49 -5.23
N TYR A 68 10.21 -0.53 -4.07
CA TYR A 68 10.57 0.68 -3.35
C TYR A 68 11.45 1.61 -4.21
N ALA A 69 11.10 2.89 -4.25
CA ALA A 69 11.77 3.93 -5.03
C ALA A 69 11.86 3.64 -6.55
N ARG A 70 11.01 2.75 -7.08
CA ARG A 70 10.87 2.55 -8.52
C ARG A 70 10.44 3.84 -9.23
N PRO A 71 11.10 4.26 -10.33
CA PRO A 71 10.65 5.38 -11.15
C PRO A 71 9.20 5.20 -11.64
N LEU A 72 8.38 6.24 -11.53
CA LEU A 72 6.95 6.16 -11.89
C LEU A 72 6.66 6.63 -13.33
N VAL A 73 7.66 7.20 -14.02
CA VAL A 73 7.58 7.70 -15.40
C VAL A 73 8.47 6.87 -16.33
N ASN A 74 8.19 6.87 -17.63
CA ASN A 74 9.00 6.18 -18.66
C ASN A 74 9.23 4.67 -18.42
N ARG A 75 8.30 4.02 -17.74
CA ARG A 75 8.37 2.58 -17.43
C ARG A 75 8.10 1.74 -18.68
N ASN A 76 8.74 0.58 -18.76
CA ASN A 76 8.37 -0.48 -19.69
C ASN A 76 7.01 -1.08 -19.25
N PRO A 77 5.94 -0.95 -20.04
CA PRO A 77 4.61 -1.47 -19.68
C PRO A 77 4.54 -3.01 -19.71
N ALA A 78 5.53 -3.70 -20.28
CA ALA A 78 5.57 -5.17 -20.31
C ALA A 78 6.12 -5.80 -19.02
N GLN A 79 6.67 -5.00 -18.09
CA GLN A 79 7.13 -5.53 -16.80
C GLN A 79 5.98 -5.76 -15.83
N SER A 80 6.00 -6.91 -15.16
CA SER A 80 5.17 -7.20 -13.99
C SER A 80 5.95 -6.98 -12.69
N ASP A 81 5.22 -6.82 -11.59
CA ASP A 81 5.80 -6.70 -10.24
C ASP A 81 6.69 -7.89 -9.89
N MET A 82 6.32 -9.09 -10.33
CA MET A 82 7.07 -10.34 -10.09
C MET A 82 8.41 -10.40 -10.84
N ALA A 83 8.48 -9.80 -12.03
CA ALA A 83 9.68 -9.79 -12.86
C ALA A 83 10.47 -8.49 -12.72
N TYR A 84 10.11 -7.64 -11.76
CA TYR A 84 10.75 -6.35 -11.58
C TYR A 84 12.21 -6.51 -11.13
N VAL A 85 13.09 -5.81 -11.83
CA VAL A 85 14.49 -5.64 -11.46
C VAL A 85 14.80 -4.15 -11.50
N GLN A 86 15.28 -3.62 -10.38
CA GLN A 86 15.62 -2.21 -10.25
C GLN A 86 16.69 -1.81 -11.28
N GLY A 87 16.45 -0.71 -12.00
CA GLY A 87 17.37 -0.20 -13.03
C GLY A 87 17.28 -0.92 -14.38
N HIS A 88 16.38 -1.89 -14.52
CA HIS A 88 16.08 -2.60 -15.77
C HIS A 88 14.63 -2.39 -16.21
N ASP A 89 13.96 -1.36 -15.69
CA ASP A 89 12.55 -1.05 -15.89
C ASP A 89 12.29 0.05 -16.94
N GLU A 90 13.34 0.59 -17.54
CA GLU A 90 13.24 1.54 -18.64
C GLU A 90 12.76 0.85 -19.93
N LEU A 91 11.93 1.56 -20.70
CA LEU A 91 11.66 1.19 -22.08
C LEU A 91 12.91 1.49 -22.92
N VAL A 92 13.74 0.46 -23.15
CA VAL A 92 14.84 0.57 -24.11
C VAL A 92 14.23 0.40 -25.51
N VAL A 93 14.12 1.51 -26.25
CA VAL A 93 13.67 1.56 -27.64
C VAL A 93 14.85 1.37 -28.58
#